data_AF-A0A382SM38-F1
#
_entry.id   AF-A0A382SM38-F1
#
_cell.length_a   1.000
_cell.length_b   1.000
_cell.length_c   1.000
_cell.angle_alpha   90.00
_cell.angle_beta   90.00
_cell.angle_gamma   90.00
#
_symmetry.space_group_name_H-M   'P 1'
#
loop_
_entity.id
_entity.type
_entity.pdbx_description
1 polymer ?
#
loop_
_entity_poly.entity_id
_entity_poly.type
_entity_poly.pdbx_seq_one_letter_code
_entity_poly.pdbx_strand_id
1 'polypeptide(L)'
;YKKIFKKLQTFSKKYKFLEVHCSFSRPDFLSLLKNCGILVGNSSSGIIEASCFSIPVINIGIRQKGREGDKKVIEVNDFQHGLIRKAILKAQKMKNDHKLRIKSIYGDGKSSKRITKLLEKKYPEKISQKYISY
;
A
#
# COMPACT_ATOMS: atom_id res chain seq x y z
N TYR A 1 10.40 -14.14 10.89
CA TYR A 1 10.25 -14.17 9.42
C TYR A 1 10.43 -15.56 8.81
N LYS A 2 11.61 -16.19 8.87
CA LYS A 2 11.87 -17.51 8.24
C LYS A 2 10.85 -18.61 8.62
N LYS A 3 10.44 -18.68 9.89
CA LYS A 3 9.43 -19.64 10.38
C LYS A 3 8.03 -19.44 9.75
N ILE A 4 7.59 -18.18 9.58
CA ILE A 4 6.29 -17.85 8.97
C ILE A 4 6.33 -18.21 7.48
N PHE A 5 7.40 -17.82 6.79
CA PHE A 5 7.56 -18.11 5.36
C PHE A 5 7.60 -19.62 5.09
N LYS A 6 8.32 -20.40 5.91
CA LYS A 6 8.33 -21.86 5.82
C LYS A 6 6.93 -22.45 6.02
N LYS A 7 6.13 -21.93 6.98
CA LYS A 7 4.73 -22.35 7.13
C LYS A 7 3.90 -22.02 5.89
N LEU A 8 4.01 -20.82 5.33
CA LEU A 8 3.30 -20.43 4.11
C LEU A 8 3.66 -21.33 2.92
N GLN A 9 4.94 -21.66 2.75
CA GLN A 9 5.39 -22.61 1.72
C GLN A 9 4.84 -24.02 1.92
N THR A 10 4.72 -24.51 3.16
CA THR A 10 4.07 -25.79 3.41
C THR A 10 2.59 -25.73 3.06
N PHE A 11 1.91 -24.63 3.36
CA PHE A 11 0.51 -24.42 3.02
C PHE A 11 0.26 -24.30 1.51
N SER A 12 1.15 -23.62 0.76
CA SER A 12 1.00 -23.49 -0.70
C SER A 12 1.09 -24.84 -1.41
N LYS A 13 1.89 -25.79 -0.89
CA LYS A 13 1.92 -27.17 -1.40
C LYS A 13 0.59 -27.90 -1.26
N LYS A 14 -0.22 -27.54 -0.26
CA LYS A 14 -1.54 -28.14 0.00
C LYS A 14 -2.64 -27.50 -0.85
N TYR A 15 -2.55 -26.20 -1.13
CA TYR A 15 -3.60 -25.42 -1.77
C TYR A 15 -3.12 -24.79 -3.07
N LYS A 16 -3.60 -25.31 -4.21
CA LYS A 16 -3.19 -24.84 -5.56
C LYS A 16 -3.49 -23.37 -5.83
N PHE A 17 -4.42 -22.74 -5.11
CA PHE A 17 -4.76 -21.33 -5.26
C PHE A 17 -3.81 -20.38 -4.49
N LEU A 18 -2.90 -20.92 -3.69
CA LEU A 18 -1.98 -20.14 -2.86
C LEU A 18 -0.57 -20.20 -3.45
N GLU A 19 -0.07 -19.06 -3.91
CA GLU A 19 1.30 -18.88 -4.35
C GLU A 19 2.09 -18.04 -3.34
N VAL A 20 3.37 -18.37 -3.15
CA VAL A 20 4.22 -17.73 -2.14
C VAL A 20 5.55 -17.35 -2.77
N HIS A 21 5.86 -16.06 -2.72
CA HIS A 21 7.07 -15.47 -3.29
C HIS A 21 7.82 -14.70 -2.21
N CYS A 22 9.16 -14.77 -2.21
CA CYS A 22 9.98 -13.99 -1.28
C CYS A 22 9.93 -12.49 -1.60
N SER A 23 9.96 -12.16 -2.89
CA SER A 23 9.98 -10.80 -3.42
C SER A 23 9.51 -10.80 -4.87
N PHE A 24 9.15 -9.62 -5.35
CA PHE A 24 8.87 -9.34 -6.75
C PHE A 24 9.72 -8.17 -7.21
N SER A 25 10.02 -8.11 -8.50
CA SER A 25 10.50 -6.86 -9.09
C SER A 25 9.43 -5.78 -8.93
N ARG A 26 9.84 -4.50 -8.97
CA ARG A 26 8.90 -3.38 -8.85
C ARG A 26 7.82 -3.42 -9.94
N PRO A 27 8.14 -3.62 -11.24
CA PRO A 27 7.12 -3.75 -12.29
C PRO A 27 6.15 -4.91 -12.07
N ASP A 28 6.64 -6.08 -11.65
CA ASP A 28 5.78 -7.26 -11.43
C ASP A 28 4.82 -7.01 -10.27
N PHE A 29 5.33 -6.48 -9.16
CA PHE A 29 4.50 -6.14 -8.01
C PHE A 29 3.40 -5.13 -8.36
N LEU A 30 3.73 -4.07 -9.10
CA LEU A 30 2.74 -3.08 -9.52
C LEU A 30 1.71 -3.67 -10.48
N SER A 31 2.13 -4.58 -11.36
CA SER A 31 1.24 -5.28 -12.28
C SER A 31 0.28 -6.21 -11.52
N LEU A 32 0.77 -6.95 -10.53
CA LEU A 32 -0.06 -7.75 -9.64
C LEU A 32 -1.04 -6.89 -8.84
N LEU A 33 -0.56 -5.79 -8.26
CA LEU A 33 -1.37 -4.87 -7.48
C LEU A 33 -2.49 -4.26 -8.32
N LYS A 34 -2.20 -3.82 -9.54
CA LYS A 34 -3.19 -3.26 -10.47
C LYS A 34 -4.30 -4.25 -10.83
N ASN A 35 -3.99 -5.55 -10.88
CA ASN A 35 -4.93 -6.58 -11.31
C ASN A 35 -5.60 -7.35 -10.17
N CYS A 36 -5.13 -7.19 -8.93
CA CYS A 36 -5.68 -7.93 -7.80
C CYS A 36 -7.11 -7.48 -7.45
N GLY A 37 -7.84 -8.33 -6.73
CA GLY A 37 -9.16 -7.98 -6.22
C GLY A 37 -9.09 -7.05 -5.02
N ILE A 38 -8.21 -7.38 -4.08
CA ILE A 38 -8.05 -6.74 -2.78
C ILE A 38 -6.58 -6.91 -2.37
N LEU A 39 -5.98 -5.88 -1.77
CA LEU A 39 -4.72 -6.01 -1.06
C LEU A 39 -4.97 -6.13 0.44
N VAL A 40 -4.49 -7.19 1.08
CA VAL A 40 -4.67 -7.44 2.52
C VAL A 40 -3.33 -7.46 3.22
N GLY A 41 -3.23 -6.79 4.37
CA GLY A 41 -2.04 -6.82 5.21
C GLY A 41 -1.83 -5.47 5.89
N ASN A 42 -0.58 -5.04 5.99
CA ASN A 42 -0.24 -3.75 6.57
C ASN A 42 0.94 -3.10 5.86
N SER A 43 1.13 -3.40 4.58
CA SER A 43 2.17 -2.79 3.75
C SER A 43 1.89 -1.31 3.54
N SER A 44 2.94 -0.49 3.43
CA SER A 44 2.80 0.91 2.99
C SER A 44 2.12 0.99 1.63
N SER A 45 2.32 -0.04 0.79
CA SER A 45 1.69 -0.14 -0.52
C SER A 45 0.19 -0.33 -0.50
N GLY A 46 -0.37 -0.70 0.64
CA GLY A 46 -1.82 -0.65 0.85
C GLY A 46 -2.38 0.77 0.81
N ILE A 47 -1.56 1.77 1.13
CA ILE A 47 -2.02 3.15 1.25
C ILE A 47 -1.46 4.00 0.12
N ILE A 48 -0.17 3.84 -0.17
CA ILE A 48 0.55 4.63 -1.17
C ILE A 48 0.25 4.09 -2.56
N GLU A 49 0.84 2.94 -2.93
CA GLU A 49 0.73 2.42 -4.30
C GLU A 49 -0.70 1.98 -4.70
N ALA A 50 -1.47 1.38 -3.79
CA ALA A 50 -2.83 0.91 -4.08
C ALA A 50 -3.79 2.07 -4.41
N SER A 51 -3.57 3.26 -3.84
CA SER A 51 -4.36 4.46 -4.16
C SER A 51 -4.26 4.85 -5.64
N CYS A 52 -3.12 4.61 -6.28
CA CYS A 52 -2.91 4.90 -7.71
C CYS A 52 -3.77 4.04 -8.63
N PHE A 53 -4.10 2.82 -8.19
CA PHE A 53 -4.90 1.86 -8.97
C PHE A 53 -6.35 1.76 -8.47
N SER A 54 -6.71 2.52 -7.42
CA SER A 54 -8.03 2.48 -6.78
C SER A 54 -8.45 1.05 -6.36
N ILE A 55 -7.49 0.31 -5.79
CA ILE A 55 -7.66 -1.07 -5.33
C ILE A 55 -8.15 -1.06 -3.88
N PRO A 56 -9.20 -1.84 -3.53
CA PRO A 56 -9.62 -2.03 -2.15
C PRO A 56 -8.50 -2.61 -1.29
N VAL A 57 -8.29 -2.03 -0.12
CA VAL A 57 -7.23 -2.44 0.80
C VAL A 57 -7.82 -2.74 2.16
N ILE A 58 -7.36 -3.83 2.78
CA ILE A 58 -7.63 -4.13 4.18
C ILE A 58 -6.33 -3.94 4.93
N ASN A 59 -6.24 -2.83 5.67
CA ASN A 59 -5.10 -2.50 6.50
C ASN A 59 -5.31 -3.07 7.91
N ILE A 60 -4.41 -3.96 8.35
CA ILE A 60 -4.54 -4.73 9.58
C ILE A 60 -3.54 -4.24 10.63
N GLY A 61 -4.07 -3.84 11.79
CA GLY A 61 -3.31 -3.35 12.93
C GLY A 61 -2.74 -1.95 12.75
N ILE A 62 -1.85 -1.56 13.65
CA ILE A 62 -1.48 -0.15 13.84
C ILE A 62 -0.32 0.35 12.97
N ARG A 63 0.31 -0.50 12.15
CA ARG A 63 1.56 -0.16 11.44
C ARG A 63 1.42 1.10 10.57
N GLN A 64 0.25 1.31 9.98
CA GLN A 64 0.00 2.44 9.10
C GLN A 64 -0.87 3.54 9.74
N LYS A 65 -1.07 3.49 11.06
CA LYS A 65 -1.84 4.51 11.78
C LYS A 65 -1.24 5.90 11.55
N GLY A 66 -2.10 6.87 11.30
CA GLY A 66 -1.71 8.27 11.06
C GLY A 66 -1.35 8.59 9.60
N ARG A 67 -1.35 7.60 8.71
CA ARG A 67 -1.28 7.87 7.27
C ARG A 67 -2.66 8.21 6.72
N GLU A 68 -2.70 9.17 5.82
CA GLU A 68 -3.90 9.48 5.07
C GLU A 68 -4.23 8.31 4.13
N GLY A 69 -5.42 7.73 4.28
CA GLY A 69 -5.91 6.64 3.44
C GLY A 69 -6.97 7.12 2.45
N ASP A 70 -7.08 6.44 1.31
CA ASP A 70 -8.22 6.61 0.41
C ASP A 70 -9.49 5.95 1.00
N LYS A 71 -10.68 6.32 0.51
CA LYS A 71 -11.98 5.74 0.88
C LYS A 71 -12.05 4.22 0.66
N LYS A 72 -11.14 3.67 -0.15
CA LYS A 72 -11.01 2.23 -0.40
C LYS A 72 -10.16 1.47 0.62
N VAL A 73 -9.59 2.14 1.61
CA VAL A 73 -8.86 1.53 2.72
C VAL A 73 -9.84 1.20 3.86
N ILE A 74 -9.87 -0.07 4.26
CA ILE A 74 -10.63 -0.56 5.41
C ILE A 74 -9.64 -0.87 6.53
N GLU A 75 -9.77 -0.15 7.63
CA GLU A 75 -8.98 -0.37 8.84
C GLU A 75 -9.55 -1.53 9.66
N VAL A 76 -8.69 -2.47 10.04
CA VAL A 76 -9.01 -3.61 10.91
C VAL A 76 -7.99 -3.63 12.04
N ASN A 77 -8.34 -3.06 13.19
CA ASN A 77 -7.41 -2.87 14.30
C ASN A 77 -7.17 -4.14 15.14
N ASP A 78 -8.06 -5.13 15.04
CA ASP A 78 -8.01 -6.37 15.83
C ASP A 78 -7.91 -7.61 14.90
N PHE A 79 -7.12 -8.59 15.31
CA PHE A 79 -6.82 -9.82 14.56
C PHE A 79 -7.88 -10.91 14.71
N GLN A 80 -9.15 -10.52 14.86
CA GLN A 80 -10.25 -11.46 14.93
C GLN A 80 -10.67 -11.95 13.54
N HIS A 81 -10.75 -13.27 13.37
CA HIS A 81 -11.11 -13.91 12.10
C HIS A 81 -12.45 -13.39 11.54
N GLY A 82 -13.44 -13.15 12.41
CA GLY A 82 -14.74 -12.62 12.02
C GLY A 82 -14.67 -11.19 11.45
N LEU A 83 -13.83 -10.33 12.03
CA LEU A 83 -13.64 -8.95 11.55
C LEU A 83 -12.92 -8.93 10.21
N ILE A 84 -11.86 -9.72 10.06
CA ILE A 84 -11.13 -9.85 8.79
C ILE A 84 -12.05 -10.38 7.68
N ARG A 85 -12.88 -11.39 7.97
CA ARG A 85 -13.86 -11.92 7.02
C ARG A 85 -14.87 -10.84 6.60
N LYS A 86 -15.43 -10.08 7.54
CA LYS A 86 -16.35 -8.97 7.25
C LYS A 86 -15.68 -7.90 6.37
N ALA A 87 -14.43 -7.55 6.66
CA ALA A 87 -13.66 -6.60 5.87
C ALA A 87 -13.43 -7.08 4.44
N ILE A 88 -13.11 -8.38 4.24
CA ILE A 88 -12.97 -8.99 2.90
C ILE A 88 -14.27 -8.87 2.11
N LEU A 89 -15.40 -9.25 2.70
CA LEU A 89 -16.71 -9.15 2.03
C LEU A 89 -17.07 -7.70 1.66
N LYS A 90 -16.73 -6.74 2.52
CA LYS A 90 -16.93 -5.31 2.24
C LYS A 90 -16.03 -4.84 1.09
N ALA A 91 -14.74 -5.17 1.13
CA ALA A 91 -13.77 -4.79 0.10
C ALA A 91 -14.14 -5.35 -1.29
N GLN A 92 -14.65 -6.58 -1.36
CA GLN A 92 -15.11 -7.18 -2.61
C GLN A 92 -16.20 -6.35 -3.30
N LYS A 93 -17.12 -5.76 -2.53
CA LYS A 93 -18.18 -4.89 -3.06
C LYS A 93 -17.67 -3.53 -3.55
N MET A 94 -16.52 -3.08 -3.05
CA MET A 94 -15.93 -1.76 -3.38
C MET A 94 -15.06 -1.77 -4.65
N LYS A 95 -14.69 -2.95 -5.17
CA LYS A 95 -13.76 -3.07 -6.30
C LYS A 95 -14.25 -2.26 -7.51
N ASN A 96 -15.51 -2.47 -7.90
CA ASN A 96 -16.12 -1.87 -9.09
C ASN A 96 -16.89 -0.57 -8.78
N ASP A 97 -16.80 -0.06 -7.55
CA ASP A 97 -17.44 1.21 -7.22
C ASP A 97 -16.62 2.38 -7.77
N HIS A 98 -17.07 2.92 -8.90
CA HIS A 98 -16.44 4.04 -9.58
C HIS A 98 -16.56 5.35 -8.79
N LYS A 99 -17.54 5.49 -7.89
CA LYS A 99 -17.69 6.69 -7.04
C LYS A 99 -16.57 6.83 -6.02
N LEU A 100 -15.92 5.71 -5.72
CA LEU A 100 -14.77 5.62 -4.82
C LEU A 100 -13.43 5.79 -5.57
N ARG A 101 -13.44 6.06 -6.87
CA ARG A 101 -12.20 6.31 -7.62
C ARG A 101 -11.71 7.72 -7.32
N ILE A 102 -10.63 7.82 -6.56
CA ILE A 102 -10.02 9.10 -6.19
C ILE A 102 -8.61 9.16 -6.78
N LYS A 103 -8.16 10.38 -7.11
CA LYS A 103 -6.78 10.63 -7.50
C LYS A 103 -5.88 10.39 -6.29
N SER A 104 -4.76 9.70 -6.48
CA SER A 104 -3.82 9.44 -5.37
C SER A 104 -3.43 10.73 -4.67
N ILE A 105 -3.59 10.74 -3.34
CA ILE A 105 -3.13 11.83 -2.47
C ILE A 105 -1.60 11.87 -2.34
N TYR A 106 -0.93 10.76 -2.68
CA TYR A 106 0.51 10.61 -2.52
C TYR A 106 1.33 11.09 -3.71
N GLY A 107 0.69 11.42 -4.83
CA GLY A 107 1.40 12.05 -5.93
C GLY A 107 0.67 11.98 -7.27
N ASP A 108 1.18 12.78 -8.19
CA ASP A 108 0.73 12.89 -9.58
C ASP A 108 1.75 12.30 -10.57
N GLY A 109 2.74 11.56 -10.07
CA GLY A 109 3.79 10.93 -10.87
C GLY A 109 4.91 11.87 -11.34
N LYS A 110 4.91 13.14 -10.94
CA LYS A 110 5.88 14.15 -11.41
C LYS A 110 7.02 14.45 -10.44
N SER A 111 7.16 13.67 -9.37
CA SER A 111 8.13 13.93 -8.29
C SER A 111 9.58 14.02 -8.80
N SER A 112 10.03 13.06 -9.63
CA SER A 112 11.39 13.07 -10.17
C SER A 112 11.71 14.36 -10.93
N LYS A 113 10.82 14.81 -11.82
CA LYS A 113 10.98 16.06 -12.56
C LYS A 113 11.03 17.31 -11.66
N ARG A 114 10.25 17.31 -10.57
CA ARG A 114 10.26 18.43 -9.59
C ARG A 114 11.55 18.44 -8.77
N ILE A 115 11.99 17.27 -8.32
CA ILE A 115 13.21 17.12 -7.51
C ILE A 115 14.44 17.50 -8.33
N THR A 116 14.59 16.99 -9.55
CA THR A 116 15.69 17.34 -10.47
C THR A 116 15.75 18.84 -10.73
N LYS A 117 14.61 19.46 -11.10
CA LYS A 117 14.51 20.93 -11.28
C LYS A 117 14.90 21.73 -10.03
N LEU A 118 14.67 21.20 -8.83
CA LEU A 118 15.13 21.85 -7.60
C LEU A 118 16.64 21.72 -7.46
N LEU A 119 17.17 20.50 -7.58
CA LEU A 119 18.60 20.20 -7.41
C LEU A 119 19.50 20.91 -8.43
N GLU A 120 19.01 21.19 -9.64
CA GLU A 120 19.74 21.94 -10.67
C GLU A 120 19.90 23.44 -10.35
N LYS A 121 19.19 23.96 -9.34
CA LYS A 121 19.33 25.37 -8.94
C LYS A 121 20.68 25.61 -8.28
N LYS A 122 21.20 26.83 -8.41
CA LYS A 122 22.40 27.25 -7.69
C LYS A 122 22.06 27.45 -6.21
N TYR A 123 22.67 26.66 -5.34
CA TYR A 123 22.56 26.77 -3.89
C TYR A 123 23.82 27.42 -3.32
N PRO A 124 23.73 28.13 -2.18
CA PRO A 124 24.90 28.63 -1.47
C PRO A 124 25.79 27.46 -1.02
N GLU A 125 27.10 27.66 -1.04
CA GLU A 125 28.09 26.64 -0.63
C GLU A 125 27.91 26.17 0.81
N LYS A 126 27.35 27.03 1.65
CA LYS A 126 27.03 26.73 3.05
C LYS A 126 25.52 26.80 3.26
N ILE A 127 24.91 25.66 3.51
CA ILE A 127 23.49 25.54 3.84
C ILE A 127 23.36 25.60 5.37
N SER A 128 22.56 26.53 5.89
CA SER A 128 22.20 26.60 7.31
C SER A 128 20.77 26.16 7.53
N GLN A 129 20.56 25.24 8.47
CA GLN A 129 19.24 24.81 8.89
C GLN A 129 18.69 25.80 9.92
N LYS A 130 17.53 26.41 9.64
CA LYS A 130 16.81 27.27 10.59
C LYS A 130 15.72 26.44 11.29
N TYR A 131 15.69 26.50 12.61
CA TYR A 131 14.58 25.99 13.41
C TYR A 131 13.64 27.16 13.70
N ILE A 132 12.42 27.08 13.19
CA ILE A 132 11.39 28.10 13.43
C ILE A 132 10.50 27.58 14.57
N SER A 133 10.59 28.21 15.74
CA SER A 133 9.69 28.01 16.89
C SER A 133 8.92 29.31 17.12
N TYR A 134 7.60 29.20 17.23
CA TYR A 134 6.69 30.30 17.58
C TYR A 134 6.38 30.29 19.07
#